data_AF-A0A850H384-F1
#
_entry.id   AF-A0A850H384-F1
#
_cell.length_a   1.000
_cell.length_b   1.000
_cell.length_c   1.000
_cell.angle_alpha   90.00
_cell.angle_beta   90.00
_cell.angle_gamma   90.00
#
_symmetry.space_group_name_H-M   'P 1'
#
loop_
_entity.id
_entity.type
_entity.pdbx_description
1 polymer ?
#
loop_
_entity_poly.entity_id
_entity_poly.type
_entity_poly.pdbx_seq_one_letter_code
_entity_poly.pdbx_strand_id
1 'polypeptide(L)'
;MLAGQSQKELFVNEAFALLDALVHPVVESEAASPPARPRDGECWIVSSQAAGEWAAKSGQVAYFETGQWAFAQPVEGLAVYDRAARQFAFFDGAWLRAPQVSEPAGGSTVDVEARDAIGKIVTALRTSGILPQV
;
A
#
# COMPACT_ATOMS: atom_id res chain seq x y z
N MET A 1 -29.82 6.56 32.55
CA MET A 1 -28.61 5.73 32.49
C MET A 1 -27.77 6.19 31.30
N LEU A 2 -26.51 6.54 31.59
CA LEU A 2 -25.33 6.70 30.73
C LEU A 2 -25.49 7.26 29.31
N ALA A 3 -25.61 8.58 29.18
CA ALA A 3 -25.38 9.29 27.90
C ALA A 3 -23.88 9.58 27.62
N GLY A 4 -22.96 9.14 28.49
CA GLY A 4 -21.55 9.54 28.46
C GLY A 4 -20.54 8.42 28.13
N GLN A 5 -20.91 7.14 28.22
CA GLN A 5 -19.99 6.05 27.83
C GLN A 5 -19.99 5.81 26.31
N SER A 6 -21.10 6.03 25.62
CA SER A 6 -21.20 5.69 24.19
C SER A 6 -20.35 6.57 23.27
N GLN A 7 -20.10 7.83 23.61
CA GLN A 7 -19.30 8.73 22.75
C GLN A 7 -17.80 8.45 22.84
N LYS A 8 -17.26 8.20 24.04
CA LYS A 8 -15.82 7.89 24.19
C LYS A 8 -15.45 6.59 23.50
N GLU A 9 -16.28 5.56 23.64
CA GLU A 9 -16.04 4.27 23.01
C GLU A 9 -16.07 4.37 21.48
N LEU A 10 -16.91 5.24 20.91
CA LEU A 10 -16.92 5.52 19.47
C LEU A 10 -15.59 6.07 18.97
N PHE A 11 -15.05 7.11 19.61
CA PHE A 11 -13.76 7.70 19.23
C PHE A 11 -12.58 6.75 19.47
N VAL A 12 -12.64 5.94 20.53
CA VAL A 12 -11.61 4.94 20.84
C VAL A 12 -11.63 3.82 19.81
N ASN A 13 -12.81 3.35 19.40
CA ASN A 13 -12.93 2.31 18.38
C ASN A 13 -12.44 2.81 17.01
N GLU A 14 -12.79 4.05 16.63
CA GLU A 14 -12.29 4.66 15.40
C GLU A 14 -10.76 4.84 15.40
N ALA A 15 -10.19 5.21 16.56
CA ALA A 15 -8.73 5.29 16.72
C ALA A 15 -8.06 3.91 16.63
N PHE A 16 -8.69 2.85 17.14
CA PHE A 16 -8.18 1.49 17.01
C PHE A 16 -8.29 0.95 15.59
N ALA A 17 -9.37 1.27 14.86
CA ALA A 17 -9.50 0.95 13.45
C ALA A 17 -8.40 1.61 12.61
N LEU A 18 -8.11 2.89 12.87
CA LEU A 18 -6.99 3.61 12.24
C LEU A 18 -5.63 2.99 12.60
N LEU A 19 -5.43 2.59 13.85
CA LEU A 19 -4.20 1.91 14.27
C LEU A 19 -4.03 0.56 13.58
N ASP A 20 -5.08 -0.26 13.49
CA ASP A 20 -5.01 -1.56 12.82
C ASP A 20 -4.67 -1.40 11.34
N ALA A 21 -5.27 -0.40 10.68
CA ALA A 21 -4.99 -0.06 9.30
C ALA A 21 -3.55 0.47 9.07
N LEU A 22 -2.94 1.16 10.05
CA LEU A 22 -1.68 1.91 9.85
C LEU A 22 -0.44 1.32 10.56
N VAL A 23 -0.59 0.38 11.49
CA VAL A 23 0.55 -0.22 12.21
C VAL A 23 1.27 -1.27 11.36
N HIS A 24 0.54 -2.02 10.54
CA HIS A 24 1.11 -2.91 9.51
C HIS A 24 0.32 -2.77 8.21
N PRO A 25 0.39 -1.59 7.56
CA PRO A 25 -0.50 -1.27 6.47
C PRO A 25 -0.22 -2.16 5.27
N VAL A 26 -1.17 -3.03 4.98
CA VAL A 26 -1.17 -3.87 3.78
C VAL A 26 -2.36 -3.48 2.93
N VAL A 27 -2.10 -3.03 1.71
CA VAL A 27 -3.12 -2.67 0.74
C VAL A 27 -3.29 -3.80 -0.29
N GLU A 28 -4.51 -3.98 -0.78
CA GLU A 28 -4.78 -4.94 -1.85
C GLU A 28 -4.10 -4.50 -3.15
N SER A 29 -4.34 -3.25 -3.56
CA SER A 29 -3.62 -2.54 -4.63
C SER A 29 -3.92 -1.04 -4.59
N GLU A 30 -3.44 -0.31 -5.60
CA GLU A 30 -3.94 1.03 -5.93
C GLU A 30 -5.10 0.95 -6.92
N ALA A 31 -6.16 1.74 -6.71
CA ALA A 31 -7.32 1.78 -7.59
C ALA A 31 -8.01 3.16 -7.60
N ALA A 32 -8.72 3.45 -8.68
CA ALA A 32 -9.46 4.70 -8.87
C ALA A 32 -10.85 4.68 -8.20
N SER A 33 -11.49 3.50 -8.12
CA SER A 33 -12.83 3.33 -7.57
C SER A 33 -12.87 2.10 -6.66
N PRO A 34 -13.78 2.06 -5.68
CA PRO A 34 -13.91 0.90 -4.80
C PRO A 34 -14.18 -0.39 -5.57
N PRO A 35 -13.66 -1.53 -5.10
CA PRO A 35 -14.05 -2.84 -5.65
C PRO A 35 -15.57 -3.05 -5.48
N ALA A 36 -16.18 -3.83 -6.36
CA ALA A 36 -17.63 -4.05 -6.33
C ALA A 36 -18.12 -4.83 -5.08
N ARG A 37 -17.22 -5.56 -4.42
CA ARG A 37 -17.49 -6.39 -3.24
C ARG A 37 -16.31 -6.31 -2.26
N PRO A 38 -16.11 -5.17 -1.59
CA PRO A 38 -15.06 -5.05 -0.58
C PRO A 38 -15.36 -5.97 0.61
N ARG A 39 -14.30 -6.45 1.25
CA ARG A 39 -14.38 -7.18 2.53
C ARG A 39 -13.89 -6.29 3.67
N ASP A 40 -14.46 -6.49 4.85
CA ASP A 40 -13.99 -5.79 6.05
C ASP A 40 -12.49 -6.08 6.27
N GLY A 41 -11.73 -5.03 6.60
CA GLY A 41 -10.28 -5.06 6.75
C GLY A 41 -9.49 -4.83 5.45
N GLU A 42 -10.15 -4.73 4.29
CA GLU A 42 -9.43 -4.42 3.05
C GLU A 42 -9.00 -2.95 3.02
N CYS A 43 -7.71 -2.74 2.72
CA CYS A 43 -7.14 -1.41 2.53
C CYS A 43 -6.70 -1.21 1.07
N TRP A 44 -6.78 0.02 0.59
CA TRP A 44 -6.49 0.40 -0.79
C TRP A 44 -5.80 1.76 -0.83
N ILE A 45 -4.88 1.95 -1.77
CA ILE A 45 -4.42 3.30 -2.12
C ILE A 45 -5.41 3.88 -3.13
N VAL A 46 -5.99 5.03 -2.82
CA VAL A 46 -6.84 5.75 -3.77
C VAL A 46 -5.94 6.44 -4.80
N SER A 47 -6.08 6.10 -6.07
CA SER A 47 -5.26 6.66 -7.14
C SER A 47 -5.56 8.14 -7.39
N SER A 48 -4.73 8.78 -8.22
CA SER A 48 -4.96 10.18 -8.63
C SER A 48 -6.29 10.39 -9.37
N GLN A 49 -6.84 9.35 -10.00
CA GLN A 49 -8.08 9.37 -10.78
C GLN A 49 -9.31 8.94 -9.95
N ALA A 50 -9.35 9.30 -8.67
CA ALA A 50 -10.37 8.86 -7.74
C ALA A 50 -11.82 9.12 -8.22
N ALA A 51 -12.68 8.12 -8.15
CA ALA A 51 -14.04 8.10 -8.68
C ALA A 51 -15.02 7.34 -7.77
N GLY A 52 -16.31 7.50 -8.03
CA GLY A 52 -17.36 6.88 -7.21
C GLY A 52 -17.32 7.38 -5.77
N GLU A 53 -17.43 6.46 -4.80
CA GLU A 53 -17.36 6.78 -3.37
C GLU A 53 -16.00 7.33 -2.94
N TRP A 54 -14.95 7.13 -3.74
CA TRP A 54 -13.60 7.63 -3.46
C TRP A 54 -13.33 9.00 -4.07
N ALA A 55 -14.30 9.62 -4.76
CA ALA A 55 -14.11 10.93 -5.36
C ALA A 55 -13.58 11.96 -4.36
N ALA A 56 -12.60 12.77 -4.79
CA ALA A 56 -11.87 13.74 -3.98
C ALA A 56 -11.05 13.16 -2.81
N LYS A 57 -10.77 11.84 -2.80
CA LYS A 57 -9.90 11.17 -1.82
C LYS A 57 -8.56 10.71 -2.41
N SER A 58 -8.16 11.28 -3.55
CA SER A 58 -6.92 10.92 -4.24
C SER A 58 -5.71 10.95 -3.31
N GLY A 59 -4.91 9.88 -3.35
CA GLY A 59 -3.71 9.71 -2.53
C GLY A 59 -3.96 9.24 -1.10
N GLN A 60 -5.20 9.16 -0.63
CA GLN A 60 -5.50 8.64 0.71
C GLN A 60 -5.46 7.11 0.75
N VAL A 61 -5.26 6.55 1.94
CA VAL A 61 -5.47 5.12 2.20
C VAL A 61 -6.95 4.94 2.54
N ALA A 62 -7.69 4.24 1.69
CA ALA A 62 -9.06 3.82 1.98
C ALA A 62 -9.03 2.49 2.72
N TYR A 63 -9.80 2.36 3.79
CA TYR A 63 -10.01 1.10 4.50
C TYR A 63 -11.51 0.82 4.63
N PHE A 64 -11.90 -0.42 4.42
CA PHE A 64 -13.30 -0.84 4.50
C PHE A 64 -13.55 -1.54 5.83
N GLU A 65 -14.53 -1.04 6.59
CA GLU A 65 -14.91 -1.66 7.85
C GLU A 65 -16.39 -1.44 8.14
N THR A 66 -17.06 -2.48 8.65
CA THR A 66 -18.49 -2.43 9.01
C THR A 66 -19.40 -1.97 7.86
N GLY A 67 -19.03 -2.28 6.61
CA GLY A 67 -19.81 -1.89 5.44
C GLY A 67 -19.63 -0.45 4.97
N GLN A 68 -18.63 0.29 5.48
CA GLN A 68 -18.35 1.68 5.11
C GLN A 68 -16.87 1.88 4.78
N TRP A 69 -16.60 2.85 3.89
CA TRP A 69 -15.24 3.32 3.66
C TRP A 69 -14.87 4.41 4.64
N ALA A 70 -13.70 4.27 5.23
CA ALA A 70 -13.03 5.35 5.91
C ALA A 70 -11.67 5.59 5.24
N PHE A 71 -11.14 6.79 5.45
CA PHE A 71 -10.00 7.29 4.70
C PHE A 71 -8.98 7.94 5.63
N ALA A 72 -7.72 7.59 5.46
CA ALA A 72 -6.60 8.15 6.19
C ALA A 72 -5.69 8.92 5.22
N GLN A 73 -5.34 10.15 5.59
CA GLN A 73 -4.30 10.90 4.90
C GLN A 73 -2.94 10.29 5.28
N PRO A 74 -2.13 9.82 4.31
CA PRO A 74 -0.79 9.32 4.61
C PRO A 74 0.11 10.44 5.11
N VAL A 75 1.04 10.09 5.98
CA VAL A 75 2.14 10.96 6.44
C VAL A 75 3.41 10.60 5.69
N GLU A 76 4.31 11.59 5.52
CA GLU A 76 5.64 11.34 4.95
C GLU A 76 6.35 10.24 5.74
N GLY A 77 6.99 9.31 5.02
CA GLY A 77 7.65 8.16 5.65
C GLY A 77 6.77 6.92 5.77
N LEU A 78 5.45 7.01 5.54
CA LEU A 78 4.56 5.85 5.57
C LEU A 78 4.94 4.88 4.47
N ALA A 79 5.19 3.63 4.84
CA ALA A 79 5.40 2.53 3.91
C ALA A 79 4.25 1.53 4.05
N VAL A 80 3.62 1.17 2.93
CA VAL A 80 2.54 0.19 2.88
C VAL A 80 2.93 -0.96 1.95
N TYR A 81 2.58 -2.18 2.30
CA TYR A 81 2.83 -3.33 1.44
C TYR A 81 1.67 -3.51 0.46
N ASP A 82 1.95 -3.48 -0.84
CA ASP A 82 0.97 -3.71 -1.91
C ASP A 82 0.93 -5.21 -2.25
N ARG A 83 -0.19 -5.88 -1.95
CA ARG A 83 -0.34 -7.33 -2.17
C ARG A 83 -0.29 -7.70 -3.64
N ALA A 84 -0.92 -6.91 -4.51
CA ALA A 84 -0.96 -7.18 -5.94
C ALA A 84 0.43 -7.02 -6.58
N ALA A 85 1.13 -5.93 -6.28
CA ALA A 85 2.47 -5.68 -6.81
C ALA A 85 3.58 -6.45 -6.06
N ARG A 86 3.25 -7.01 -4.88
CA ARG A 86 4.17 -7.71 -3.96
C ARG A 86 5.38 -6.88 -3.57
N GLN A 87 5.19 -5.58 -3.44
CA GLN A 87 6.24 -4.62 -3.08
C GLN A 87 5.73 -3.53 -2.15
N PHE A 88 6.64 -2.80 -1.52
CA PHE A 88 6.31 -1.63 -0.73
C PHE A 88 6.03 -0.41 -1.61
N ALA A 89 5.02 0.36 -1.22
CA ALA A 89 4.80 1.72 -1.66
C ALA A 89 5.14 2.67 -0.50
N PHE A 90 5.91 3.71 -0.78
CA PHE A 90 6.38 4.70 0.18
C PHE A 90 5.74 6.06 -0.10
N PHE A 91 5.29 6.77 0.92
CA PHE A 91 4.69 8.08 0.75
C PHE A 91 5.71 9.20 1.01
N ASP A 92 5.96 10.01 -0.02
CA ASP A 92 6.78 11.23 -0.01
C ASP A 92 6.16 12.27 -0.95
N GLY A 93 5.19 13.03 -0.43
CA GLY A 93 4.31 13.92 -1.21
C GLY A 93 3.35 13.21 -2.19
N ALA A 94 3.72 12.00 -2.64
CA ALA A 94 2.95 11.08 -3.46
C ALA A 94 3.38 9.63 -3.14
N TRP A 95 2.60 8.66 -3.62
CA TRP A 95 2.96 7.24 -3.52
C TRP A 95 4.05 6.89 -4.52
N LEU A 96 5.18 6.43 -4.01
CA LEU A 96 6.35 6.00 -4.76
C LEU A 96 6.50 4.48 -4.65
N ARG A 97 6.89 3.84 -5.74
CA ARG A 97 7.25 2.42 -5.78
C ARG A 97 8.54 2.25 -6.55
N ALA A 98 9.33 1.23 -6.21
CA ALA A 98 10.49 0.95 -7.02
C ALA A 98 10.06 0.47 -8.42
N PRO A 99 10.72 0.95 -9.49
CA PRO A 99 10.44 0.46 -10.82
C PRO A 99 10.91 -0.99 -10.95
N GLN A 100 10.36 -1.71 -11.94
CA GLN A 100 10.88 -3.02 -12.29
C GLN A 100 12.33 -2.91 -12.78
N VAL A 101 13.21 -3.73 -12.19
CA VAL A 101 14.61 -3.87 -12.61
C VAL A 101 14.78 -5.22 -13.27
N SER A 102 15.24 -5.20 -14.52
CA SER A 102 15.59 -6.38 -15.31
C SER A 102 17.07 -6.72 -15.17
N GLU A 103 17.39 -8.01 -15.24
CA GLU A 103 18.77 -8.47 -15.23
C GLU A 103 19.54 -8.02 -16.49
N PRO A 104 20.86 -7.80 -16.39
CA PRO A 104 21.67 -7.38 -17.53
C PRO A 104 21.72 -8.47 -18.60
N ALA A 105 21.08 -8.23 -19.75
CA ALA A 105 21.03 -9.15 -20.88
C ALA A 105 22.09 -8.87 -21.96
N GLY A 106 22.71 -7.68 -21.96
CA GLY A 106 23.64 -7.22 -22.99
C GLY A 106 25.08 -7.01 -22.51
N GLY A 107 25.87 -6.33 -23.34
CA GLY A 107 27.26 -5.95 -23.09
C GLY A 107 28.24 -6.59 -24.09
N SER A 108 29.21 -5.79 -24.56
CA SER A 108 30.31 -6.29 -25.42
C SER A 108 31.33 -7.14 -24.64
N THR A 109 31.47 -6.85 -23.34
CA THR A 109 32.24 -7.66 -22.38
C THR A 109 31.28 -8.18 -21.33
N VAL A 110 31.19 -9.50 -21.18
CA VAL A 110 30.31 -10.16 -20.22
C VAL A 110 31.15 -10.85 -19.16
N ASP A 111 31.11 -10.30 -17.95
CA ASP A 111 31.64 -10.98 -16.76
C ASP A 111 30.52 -11.82 -16.13
N VAL A 112 30.78 -13.12 -16.01
CA VAL A 112 29.78 -14.10 -15.53
C VAL A 112 29.57 -13.98 -14.02
N GLU A 113 30.62 -13.74 -13.25
CA GLU A 113 30.55 -13.62 -11.79
C GLU A 113 29.80 -12.34 -11.41
N ALA A 114 30.10 -11.23 -12.08
CA ALA A 114 29.38 -9.98 -11.88
C ALA A 114 27.90 -10.09 -12.24
N ARG A 115 27.57 -10.78 -13.35
CA ARG A 115 26.17 -11.00 -13.77
C ARG A 115 25.39 -11.81 -12.74
N ASP A 116 25.98 -12.89 -12.25
CA ASP A 116 25.38 -13.73 -11.20
C ASP A 116 25.18 -12.95 -9.90
N ALA A 117 26.18 -12.15 -9.48
CA ALA A 117 26.07 -11.30 -8.30
C ALA A 117 24.93 -10.27 -8.42
N ILE A 118 24.77 -9.63 -9.59
CA ILE A 118 23.67 -8.69 -9.85
C ILE A 118 22.32 -9.41 -9.80
N GLY A 119 22.18 -10.58 -10.44
CA GLY A 119 20.96 -11.37 -10.41
C GLY A 119 20.55 -11.76 -8.98
N LYS A 120 21.51 -12.13 -8.13
CA LYS A 120 21.29 -12.42 -6.71
C LYS A 120 20.80 -11.19 -5.94
N ILE A 121 21.38 -10.02 -6.18
CA ILE A 121 20.94 -8.76 -5.55
C ILE A 121 19.50 -8.44 -5.97
N VAL A 122 19.19 -8.51 -7.27
CA VAL A 122 17.83 -8.26 -7.78
C VAL A 122 16.82 -9.24 -7.16
N THR A 123 17.19 -10.51 -7.04
CA THR A 123 16.36 -11.54 -6.40
C THR A 123 16.13 -11.26 -4.92
N ALA A 124 17.18 -10.86 -4.19
CA ALA A 124 17.07 -10.49 -2.78
C ALA A 124 16.14 -9.27 -2.58
N LEU A 125 16.25 -8.25 -3.43
CA LEU A 125 15.40 -7.06 -3.40
C LEU A 125 13.93 -7.36 -3.76
N ARG A 126 13.66 -8.29 -4.67
CA ARG A 126 12.31 -8.79 -4.93
C ARG A 126 11.76 -9.53 -3.71
N THR A 127 12.56 -10.40 -3.11
CA THR A 127 12.17 -11.20 -1.94
C THR A 127 11.85 -10.33 -0.74
N SER A 128 12.57 -9.23 -0.54
CA SER A 128 12.28 -8.25 0.50
C SER A 128 11.11 -7.32 0.19
N GLY A 129 10.48 -7.45 -0.99
CA GLY A 129 9.39 -6.58 -1.42
C GLY A 129 9.84 -5.16 -1.79
N ILE A 130 11.12 -4.94 -2.05
CA ILE A 130 11.60 -3.63 -2.52
C ILE A 130 11.30 -3.46 -4.01
N LEU A 131 11.54 -4.50 -4.82
CA LEU A 131 11.23 -4.53 -6.25
C LEU A 131 9.95 -5.34 -6.51
N PRO A 132 9.21 -5.05 -7.60
CA PRO A 132 8.03 -5.83 -7.95
C PRO A 132 8.42 -7.25 -8.39
N GLN A 133 7.52 -8.20 -8.16
CA GLN A 133 7.67 -9.55 -8.69
C GLN A 133 7.39 -9.54 -10.21
N VAL A 134 8.20 -10.30 -10.96
CA VAL A 134 8.13 -10.38 -12.44
C VAL A 134 7.08 -11.37 -12.89
#